data_AF-A0A5Q0M7Y9-F1
#
_entry.id   AF-A0A5Q0M7Y9-F1
#
_cell.length_a   1.000
_cell.length_b   1.000
_cell.length_c   1.000
_cell.angle_alpha   90.00
_cell.angle_beta   90.00
_cell.angle_gamma   90.00
#
_symmetry.space_group_name_H-M   'P 1'
#
loop_
_entity.id
_entity.type
_entity.pdbx_description
1 polymer ?
#
loop_
_entity_poly.entity_id
_entity_poly.type
_entity_poly.pdbx_seq_one_letter_code
_entity_poly.pdbx_strand_id
1 'polypeptide(L)'
;MKAQDIIPDGQDFAVIDGHTVRKGSVGAFLANARVLEDANAPADARRIARDDLLSLVPTLDALGLFDVFELRSPALRDEVARHRATLSPAPAASPRA
;
A
#
# COMPACT_ATOMS: atom_id res chain seq x y z
N MET A 1 10.33 18.46 3.61
CA MET A 1 9.88 18.33 2.21
C MET A 1 8.47 18.85 2.09
N LYS A 2 8.14 19.48 0.97
CA LYS A 2 6.80 19.85 0.54
C LYS A 2 6.23 18.75 -0.36
N ALA A 3 4.90 18.70 -0.53
CA ALA A 3 4.26 17.69 -1.40
C ALA A 3 4.79 17.75 -2.85
N GLN A 4 4.98 18.97 -3.38
CA GLN A 4 5.54 19.21 -4.71
C GLN A 4 6.99 18.74 -4.88
N ASP A 5 7.73 18.52 -3.79
CA ASP A 5 9.08 17.97 -3.85
C ASP A 5 9.07 16.45 -4.09
N ILE A 6 7.93 15.78 -3.83
CA ILE A 6 7.73 14.34 -4.06
C ILE A 6 7.09 14.11 -5.43
N ILE A 7 5.96 14.79 -5.69
CA ILE A 7 5.27 14.77 -6.98
C ILE A 7 5.06 16.22 -7.38
N PRO A 8 5.78 16.74 -8.39
CA PRO A 8 5.68 18.13 -8.81
C PRO A 8 4.27 18.55 -9.21
N ASP A 9 3.99 19.84 -9.07
CA ASP A 9 2.73 20.40 -9.54
C ASP A 9 2.55 20.17 -11.05
N GLY A 10 1.32 19.86 -11.46
CA GLY A 10 0.99 19.48 -12.83
C GLY A 10 1.35 18.03 -13.20
N GLN A 11 1.96 17.25 -12.30
CA GLN A 11 2.20 15.82 -12.49
C GLN A 11 1.26 14.98 -11.62
N ASP A 12 0.75 13.89 -12.21
CA ASP A 12 -0.13 12.93 -11.53
C ASP A 12 0.64 11.77 -10.89
N PHE A 13 1.90 11.57 -11.28
CA PHE A 13 2.76 10.50 -10.81
C PHE A 13 4.23 10.89 -10.80
N ALA A 14 5.02 10.13 -10.06
CA ALA A 14 6.49 10.13 -10.09
C ALA A 14 6.99 8.68 -10.01
N VAL A 15 8.25 8.44 -10.37
CA VAL A 15 8.92 7.14 -10.15
C VAL A 15 9.78 7.25 -8.90
N ILE A 16 9.49 6.42 -7.90
CA ILE A 16 10.21 6.36 -6.62
C ILE A 16 10.63 4.90 -6.42
N ASP A 17 11.93 4.66 -6.24
CA ASP A 17 12.51 3.31 -6.11
C ASP A 17 12.06 2.32 -7.19
N GLY A 18 11.90 2.81 -8.44
CA GLY A 18 11.45 2.00 -9.58
C GLY A 18 9.93 1.76 -9.63
N HIS A 19 9.16 2.27 -8.68
CA HIS A 19 7.71 2.16 -8.63
C HIS A 19 7.04 3.46 -9.10
N THR A 20 6.03 3.33 -9.97
CA THR A 20 5.16 4.46 -10.32
C THR A 20 4.24 4.77 -9.15
N VAL A 21 4.48 5.91 -8.49
CA VAL A 21 3.66 6.42 -7.38
C VAL A 21 2.71 7.49 -7.91
N ARG A 22 1.40 7.29 -7.73
CA ARG A 22 0.37 8.27 -8.12
C ARG A 22 0.01 9.17 -6.95
N LYS A 23 -0.28 10.44 -7.23
CA LYS A 23 -0.67 11.44 -6.22
C LYS A 23 -1.89 11.01 -5.38
N GLY A 24 -2.80 10.27 -6.00
CA GLY A 24 -4.01 9.73 -5.35
C GLY A 24 -3.81 8.44 -4.56
N SER A 25 -2.64 7.78 -4.61
CA SER A 25 -2.45 6.43 -4.06
C SER A 25 -2.73 6.35 -2.56
N VAL A 26 -2.24 7.30 -1.76
CA VAL A 26 -2.50 7.33 -0.31
C VAL A 26 -3.98 7.55 -0.02
N GLY A 27 -4.64 8.45 -0.74
CA GLY A 27 -6.06 8.72 -0.58
C GLY A 27 -6.94 7.53 -0.94
N ALA A 28 -6.63 6.85 -2.05
CA ALA A 28 -7.32 5.64 -2.49
C ALA A 28 -7.16 4.50 -1.47
N PHE A 29 -5.95 4.32 -0.92
CA PHE A 29 -5.70 3.32 0.12
C PHE A 29 -6.53 3.57 1.38
N LEU A 30 -6.59 4.82 1.85
CA LEU A 30 -7.42 5.19 3.00
C LEU A 30 -8.92 5.01 2.73
N ALA A 31 -9.38 5.30 1.51
CA ALA A 31 -10.78 5.10 1.11
C ALA A 31 -11.15 3.62 1.11
N ASN A 32 -10.32 2.76 0.52
CA ASN A 32 -10.53 1.31 0.51
C ASN A 32 -10.49 0.71 1.91
N ALA A 33 -9.56 1.16 2.76
CA ALA A 33 -9.49 0.71 4.15
C ALA A 33 -10.82 1.00 4.90
N ARG A 34 -11.41 2.19 4.70
CA ARG A 34 -12.70 2.55 5.29
C ARG A 34 -13.84 1.66 4.81
N VAL A 35 -13.86 1.29 3.51
CA VAL A 35 -14.87 0.35 2.97
C VAL A 35 -14.73 -1.03 3.63
N LEU A 36 -13.51 -1.48 3.91
CA LEU A 36 -13.26 -2.77 4.56
C LEU A 36 -13.62 -2.79 6.05
N GLU A 37 -13.52 -1.63 6.72
CA GLU A 37 -13.93 -1.43 8.11
C GLU A 37 -15.45 -1.25 8.27
N ASP A 38 -16.16 -0.87 7.22
CA ASP A 38 -17.62 -0.74 7.24
C ASP A 38 -18.31 -2.12 7.27
N ALA A 39 -18.96 -2.43 8.39
CA ALA A 39 -19.72 -3.66 8.58
C ALA A 39 -20.93 -3.78 7.64
N ASN A 40 -21.42 -2.67 7.09
CA ASN A 40 -22.58 -2.63 6.20
C ASN A 40 -22.19 -2.60 4.71
N ALA A 41 -20.89 -2.52 4.40
CA ALA A 41 -20.44 -2.50 3.01
C ALA A 41 -20.85 -3.80 2.29
N PRO A 42 -21.45 -3.71 1.09
CA PRO A 42 -21.79 -4.89 0.29
C PRO A 42 -20.57 -5.78 0.02
N ALA A 43 -20.79 -7.09 -0.09
CA ALA A 43 -19.71 -8.06 -0.30
C ALA A 43 -18.85 -7.74 -1.52
N ASP A 44 -19.45 -7.34 -2.64
CA ASP A 44 -18.73 -6.95 -3.85
C ASP A 44 -17.88 -5.69 -3.66
N ALA A 45 -18.40 -4.70 -2.93
CA ALA A 45 -17.66 -3.48 -2.63
C ALA A 45 -16.44 -3.79 -1.73
N ARG A 46 -16.61 -4.67 -0.73
CA ARG A 46 -15.50 -5.13 0.12
C ARG A 46 -14.46 -5.91 -0.68
N ARG A 47 -14.87 -6.74 -1.65
CA ARG A 47 -13.93 -7.47 -2.51
C ARG A 47 -13.12 -6.50 -3.38
N ILE A 48 -13.78 -5.59 -4.09
CA ILE A 48 -13.10 -4.59 -4.93
C ILE A 48 -12.14 -3.73 -4.10
N ALA A 49 -12.60 -3.23 -2.94
CA ALA A 49 -11.76 -2.43 -2.07
C ALA A 49 -10.53 -3.20 -1.56
N ARG A 50 -10.66 -4.50 -1.30
CA ARG A 50 -9.54 -5.37 -0.92
C ARG A 50 -8.53 -5.51 -2.04
N ASP A 51 -8.99 -5.83 -3.24
CA ASP A 51 -8.14 -6.00 -4.43
C ASP A 51 -7.37 -4.69 -4.72
N ASP A 52 -8.08 -3.55 -4.73
CA ASP A 52 -7.49 -2.24 -4.95
C ASP A 52 -6.51 -1.83 -3.83
N LEU A 53 -6.87 -2.07 -2.56
CA LEU A 53 -5.99 -1.79 -1.42
C LEU A 53 -4.67 -2.56 -1.54
N LEU A 54 -4.76 -3.87 -1.81
CA LEU A 54 -3.57 -4.72 -1.94
C LEU A 54 -2.71 -4.32 -3.13
N SER A 55 -3.32 -3.93 -4.26
CA SER A 55 -2.59 -3.45 -5.43
C SER A 55 -1.73 -2.20 -5.16
N LEU A 56 -2.11 -1.39 -4.17
CA LEU A 56 -1.38 -0.18 -3.78
C LEU A 56 -0.25 -0.46 -2.78
N VAL A 57 -0.23 -1.62 -2.12
CA VAL A 57 0.76 -1.94 -1.08
C VAL A 57 2.20 -1.81 -1.58
N PRO A 58 2.62 -2.36 -2.75
CA PRO A 58 4.00 -2.20 -3.22
C PRO A 58 4.40 -0.73 -3.40
N THR A 59 3.51 0.09 -3.97
CA THR A 59 3.75 1.52 -4.21
C THR A 59 3.87 2.29 -2.90
N LEU A 60 3.06 1.95 -1.89
CA LEU A 60 3.10 2.60 -0.58
C LEU A 60 4.27 2.12 0.28
N ASP A 61 4.74 0.90 0.04
CA ASP A 61 5.99 0.37 0.62
C ASP A 61 7.20 1.16 0.09
N ALA A 62 7.29 1.35 -1.23
CA ALA A 62 8.32 2.19 -1.86
C ALA A 62 8.25 3.67 -1.43
N LEU A 63 7.08 4.16 -1.05
CA LEU A 63 6.92 5.50 -0.48
C LEU A 63 7.41 5.58 1.00
N GLY A 64 7.66 4.45 1.66
CA GLY A 64 8.02 4.37 3.07
C GLY A 64 6.84 4.58 4.03
N LEU A 65 5.59 4.42 3.56
CA LEU A 65 4.41 4.70 4.38
C LEU A 65 4.39 3.81 5.64
N PHE A 66 4.71 2.52 5.48
CA PHE A 66 4.64 1.53 6.54
C PHE A 66 5.86 1.53 7.48
N ASP A 67 6.87 2.35 7.19
CA ASP A 67 8.02 2.55 8.09
C ASP A 67 7.70 3.59 9.18
N VAL A 68 6.70 4.45 8.93
CA VAL A 68 6.29 5.53 9.83
C VAL A 68 4.91 5.30 10.43
N PHE A 69 4.01 4.68 9.66
CA PHE A 69 2.61 4.47 10.05
C PHE A 69 2.24 2.99 10.10
N GLU A 70 1.38 2.65 11.07
CA GLU A 70 0.70 1.37 11.11
C GLU A 70 -0.82 1.53 10.90
N LEU A 71 -1.43 0.52 10.28
CA LEU A 71 -2.88 0.40 10.21
C LEU A 71 -3.46 0.18 11.60
N ARG A 72 -4.52 0.91 11.95
CA ARG A 72 -5.19 0.79 13.25
C ARG A 72 -6.00 -0.49 13.38
N SER A 73 -6.64 -0.95 12.29
CA SER A 73 -7.35 -2.23 12.26
C SER A 73 -6.34 -3.39 12.27
N PRO A 74 -6.38 -4.27 13.30
CA PRO A 74 -5.48 -5.42 13.36
C PRO A 74 -5.65 -6.36 12.15
N ALA A 75 -6.90 -6.60 11.73
CA ALA A 75 -7.18 -7.47 10.59
C ALA A 75 -6.57 -6.94 9.28
N LEU A 76 -6.67 -5.63 9.03
CA LEU A 76 -6.05 -5.00 7.85
C LEU A 76 -4.53 -4.98 7.97
N ARG A 77 -3.99 -4.74 9.16
CA ARG A 77 -2.55 -4.77 9.42
C ARG A 77 -1.95 -6.15 9.09
N ASP A 78 -2.57 -7.21 9.59
CA ASP A 78 -2.12 -8.59 9.35
C ASP A 78 -2.22 -8.97 7.87
N GLU A 79 -3.24 -8.48 7.18
CA GLU A 79 -3.41 -8.68 5.75
C GLU A 79 -2.34 -7.97 4.92
N VAL A 80 -2.09 -6.70 5.18
CA VAL A 80 -1.04 -5.94 4.49
C VAL A 80 0.34 -6.54 4.80
N ALA A 81 0.61 -6.96 6.03
CA ALA A 81 1.85 -7.64 6.40
C ALA A 81 2.05 -8.94 5.61
N ARG A 82 1.01 -9.78 5.50
CA ARG A 82 1.04 -10.99 4.67
C ARG A 82 1.33 -10.67 3.20
N HIS A 83 0.68 -9.65 2.64
CA HIS A 83 0.91 -9.26 1.26
C HIS A 83 2.35 -8.75 1.03
N ARG A 84 2.87 -7.90 1.92
CA ARG A 84 4.27 -7.43 1.86
C ARG A 84 5.27 -8.59 1.91
N ALA A 85 5.02 -9.60 2.74
CA ALA A 85 5.86 -10.79 2.82
C ALA A 85 5.88 -11.61 1.52
N THR A 86 4.85 -11.52 0.68
CA THR A 86 4.84 -12.18 -0.66
C THR A 86 5.60 -11.39 -1.72
N LEU A 87 5.82 -10.08 -1.50
CA LEU A 87 6.52 -9.19 -2.44
C LEU A 87 8.04 -9.22 -2.22
N SER A 88 8.49 -9.44 -0.98
CA SER A 88 9.90 -9.70 -0.70
C SER A 88 10.28 -11.13 -1.11
N PRO A 89 11.30 -11.34 -1.96
CA PRO A 89 11.92 -12.66 -2.00
C PRO A 89 12.54 -12.90 -0.63
N ALA A 90 12.13 -13.97 0.05
CA ALA A 90 12.87 -14.47 1.20
C ALA A 90 14.37 -14.50 0.84
N PRO A 91 15.30 -14.08 1.72
CA PRO A 91 16.71 -14.27 1.42
C PRO A 91 16.91 -15.76 1.23
N ALA A 92 17.28 -16.17 0.02
CA ALA A 92 17.73 -17.53 -0.24
C ALA A 92 18.84 -17.79 0.77
N ALA A 93 18.56 -18.66 1.73
CA ALA A 93 19.54 -19.09 2.72
C ALA A 93 20.79 -19.51 1.94
N SER A 94 21.85 -18.70 2.03
CA SER A 94 23.12 -19.05 1.40
C SER A 94 23.57 -20.35 2.04
N PRO A 95 23.77 -21.45 1.28
CA PRO A 95 24.42 -22.61 1.84
C PRO A 95 25.84 -22.17 2.16
N ARG A 96 26.18 -22.13 3.46
CA ARG A 96 27.57 -22.03 3.90
C ARG A 96 28.32 -23.20 3.27
N ALA A 97 29.26 -22.89 2.37
CA ALA A 97 30.32 -23.78 1.91
C ALA A 97 31.65 -23.20 2.37
#